data_AF-A0A5A7MJQ4-F1
#
_entry.id   AF-A0A5A7MJQ4-F1
#
_cell.length_a   1.000
_cell.length_b   1.000
_cell.length_c   1.000
_cell.angle_alpha   90.00
_cell.angle_beta   90.00
_cell.angle_gamma   90.00
#
_symmetry.space_group_name_H-M   'P 1'
#
loop_
_entity.id
_entity.type
_entity.pdbx_description
1 polymer ?
#
loop_
_entity_poly.entity_id
_entity_poly.type
_entity_poly.pdbx_seq_one_letter_code
_entity_poly.pdbx_strand_id
1 'polypeptide(L)' 'MNKAEAIQQLGGSIPAAAKAIGVSYQAVNQWPDVLPARIVDRVQAALWRMQQEKSSSQELAQPSTPEKEVGNA' A
#
# COMPACT_ATOMS: atom_id res chain seq x y z
N MET A 1 -6.76 -6.92 14.07
CA MET A 1 -5.90 -7.42 12.97
C MET A 1 -4.73 -8.16 13.59
N ASN A 2 -4.38 -9.34 13.04
CA ASN A 2 -3.27 -10.14 13.56
C ASN A 2 -1.94 -9.80 12.88
N LYS A 3 -0.84 -10.03 13.57
CA LYS A 3 0.53 -9.79 13.07
C LYS A 3 0.83 -10.57 11.79
N ALA A 4 0.45 -11.85 11.74
CA ALA A 4 0.68 -12.69 10.57
C ALA A 4 -0.01 -12.11 9.32
N GLU A 5 -1.29 -11.76 9.44
CA GLU A 5 -2.09 -11.12 8.38
C GLU A 5 -1.45 -9.81 7.90
N ALA A 6 -0.96 -8.98 8.83
CA ALA A 6 -0.27 -7.74 8.51
C ALA A 6 1.00 -7.96 7.68
N ILE A 7 1.82 -8.92 8.11
CA ILE A 7 3.06 -9.26 7.43
C ILE A 7 2.76 -9.81 6.03
N GLN A 8 1.73 -10.66 5.89
CA GLN A 8 1.30 -11.17 4.59
C GLN A 8 0.94 -10.04 3.62
N GLN A 9 0.09 -9.10 4.05
CA GLN A 9 -0.34 -7.99 3.20
C GLN A 9 0.81 -7.03 2.82
N LEU A 10 1.80 -6.85 3.70
CA LEU A 10 2.94 -5.96 3.47
C LEU A 10 4.12 -6.62 2.74
N GLY A 11 3.90 -7.78 2.09
CA GLY A 11 4.91 -8.46 1.27
C GLY A 11 5.38 -9.81 1.81
N GLY A 12 4.65 -10.44 2.72
CA GLY A 12 4.86 -11.83 3.12
C GLY A 12 5.99 -12.08 4.12
N SER A 13 6.77 -11.06 4.49
CA SER A 13 7.96 -11.22 5.34
C SER A 13 8.19 -10.01 6.25
N ILE A 14 8.75 -10.23 7.44
CA ILE A 14 9.10 -9.17 8.40
C ILE A 14 9.97 -8.06 7.77
N PRO A 15 11.06 -8.35 7.04
CA PRO A 15 11.86 -7.30 6.39
C PRO A 15 11.08 -6.52 5.32
N ALA A 16 10.18 -7.17 4.59
CA ALA A 16 9.32 -6.49 3.61
C ALA A 16 8.33 -5.55 4.30
N ALA A 17 7.69 -6.01 5.38
CA ALA A 17 6.79 -5.21 6.19
C ALA A 17 7.48 -4.00 6.84
N ALA A 18 8.70 -4.22 7.35
CA ALA A 18 9.53 -3.15 7.92
C ALA A 18 9.84 -2.07 6.87
N LYS A 19 10.22 -2.48 5.65
CA LYS A 19 10.47 -1.57 4.53
C LYS A 19 9.21 -0.81 4.11
N ALA A 20 8.06 -1.49 3.98
CA ALA A 20 6.80 -0.87 3.58
C ALA A 20 6.31 0.19 4.57
N ILE A 21 6.47 -0.04 5.87
CA ILE A 21 6.08 0.92 6.91
C ILE A 21 7.15 1.99 7.15
N GLY A 22 8.41 1.72 6.79
CA GLY A 22 9.54 2.60 7.08
C GLY A 22 10.00 2.50 8.54
N VAL A 23 10.08 1.28 9.08
CA VAL A 23 10.59 1.01 10.44
C VAL A 23 11.70 -0.03 10.42
N SER A 24 12.41 -0.16 11.53
CA SER A 24 13.40 -1.21 11.72
C SER A 24 12.74 -2.59 11.81
N TYR A 25 13.48 -3.63 11.39
CA TYR A 25 13.07 -5.03 11.56
C TYR A 25 12.62 -5.35 12.99
N GLN A 26 13.38 -4.88 14.00
CA GLN A 26 13.08 -5.11 15.40
C GLN A 26 11.69 -4.57 15.80
N ALA A 27 11.27 -3.43 15.24
CA ALA A 27 9.97 -2.86 15.53
C ALA A 27 8.82 -3.77 15.08
N VAL A 28 8.95 -4.41 13.91
CA VAL A 28 7.96 -5.38 13.39
C VAL A 28 8.05 -6.72 14.14
N ASN A 29 9.27 -7.15 14.47
CA ASN A 29 9.49 -8.37 15.22
C ASN A 29 8.84 -8.31 16.62
N GLN A 30 8.86 -7.14 17.27
CA GLN A 30 8.26 -6.89 18.59
C GLN A 30 6.74 -6.66 18.56
N TRP A 31 6.08 -6.77 17.40
CA TRP A 31 4.63 -6.66 17.37
C TRP A 31 3.97 -7.80 18.17
N PRO A 32 2.94 -7.48 18.96
CA PRO A 32 2.09 -8.49 19.59
C PRO A 32 1.30 -9.26 18.52
N ASP A 33 0.78 -10.44 18.88
CA ASP A 33 0.00 -11.26 17.96
C ASP A 33 -1.26 -10.51 17.47
N VAL A 34 -2.00 -9.91 18.40
CA VAL A 34 -3.10 -8.98 18.11
C VAL A 34 -2.57 -7.56 18.10
N LEU A 35 -2.67 -6.90 16.94
CA LEU A 35 -2.15 -5.54 16.77
C LEU A 35 -3.03 -4.49 17.45
N PRO A 36 -2.45 -3.56 18.24
CA PRO A 36 -3.18 -2.43 18.77
C PRO A 36 -3.52 -1.44 17.65
N ALA A 37 -4.57 -0.64 17.86
CA ALA A 37 -5.10 0.29 16.85
C ALA A 37 -4.01 1.17 16.20
N ARG A 38 -3.04 1.66 16.98
CA ARG A 38 -1.91 2.47 16.50
C ARG A 38 -1.03 1.75 15.46
N ILE A 39 -0.87 0.44 15.55
CA ILE A 39 -0.08 -0.33 14.58
C ILE A 39 -0.93 -0.64 13.36
N VAL A 40 -2.21 -0.95 13.56
CA VAL A 40 -3.17 -1.16 12.47
C VAL A 40 -3.24 0.06 11.55
N ASP A 41 -3.35 1.26 12.11
CA ASP A 41 -3.35 2.52 11.36
C ASP A 41 -2.09 2.64 10.47
N ARG A 42 -0.90 2.38 11.03
CA ARG A 42 0.36 2.42 10.27
C ARG A 42 0.42 1.37 9.16
N VAL A 43 -0.11 0.18 9.40
CA VAL A 43 -0.21 -0.87 8.38
C VAL A 43 -1.14 -0.41 7.25
N GLN A 44 -2.31 0.13 7.58
CA GLN A 44 -3.26 0.67 6.60
C GLN A 44 -2.65 1.81 5.79
N ALA A 45 -1.96 2.75 6.44
CA ALA A 45 -1.26 3.83 5.76
C ALA A 45 -0.17 3.33 4.81
N ALA A 46 0.60 2.31 5.21
CA ALA A 46 1.60 1.68 4.34
C ALA A 46 0.95 0.97 3.14
N LEU A 47 -0.12 0.20 3.37
CA LEU A 47 -0.87 -0.48 2.30
C LEU A 47 -1.47 0.52 1.31
N TRP A 48 -1.98 1.65 1.79
CA TRP A 48 -2.51 2.69 0.91
C TRP A 48 -1.42 3.26 0.00
N ARG A 49 -0.23 3.59 0.54
CA ARG A 49 0.92 4.06 -0.27
C ARG A 49 1.34 3.03 -1.31
N MET A 50 1.46 1.75 -0.92
CA MET A 50 1.80 0.66 -1.83
C MET A 50 0.79 0.51 -2.98
N GLN A 51 -0.49 0.73 -2.70
CA GLN A 51 -1.54 0.73 -3.72
C GLN A 51 -1.40 1.93 -4.65
N GLN A 52 -1.15 3.14 -4.13
CA GLN A 52 -0.95 4.33 -4.96
C GLN A 52 0.29 4.21 -5.86
N GLU A 53 1.37 3.61 -5.37
CA GLU A 53 2.57 3.33 -6.19
C GLU A 53 2.27 2.33 -7.33
N LYS A 54 1.49 1.29 -7.05
CA LYS A 54 1.02 0.34 -8.08
C LYS A 54 0.10 1.01 -9.09
N SER A 55 -0.85 1.82 -8.62
CA SER A 55 -1.79 2.56 -9.47
C SER A 55 -1.07 3.60 -10.33
N SER A 56 -0.04 4.28 -9.80
CA SER A 56 0.75 5.25 -10.56
C SER A 56 1.58 4.61 -11.67
N SER A 57 1.92 3.32 -11.57
CA SER A 57 2.55 2.56 -12.66
C SER A 57 1.54 1.95 -13.64
N GLN A 58 0.24 1.98 -13.33
CA GLN A 58 -0.83 1.56 -14.26
C GLN A 58 -1.55 2.74 -14.94
N GLU A 59 -1.30 3.99 -14.55
CA GLU A 59 -1.91 5.19 -15.16
C GLU A 59 -1.28 5.57 -16.52
N LEU A 60 -0.08 5.09 -16.87
CA LEU A 60 0.53 5.42 -18.16
C LEU A 60 -0.07 4.66 -19.36
N ALA A 61 -1.27 4.09 -19.22
CA ALA A 61 -2.02 3.41 -20.28
C ALA A 61 -3.53 3.76 -20.28
N GLN A 62 -3.89 5.02 -19.99
CA GLN A 62 -5.21 5.55 -20.35
C GLN A 62 -5.10 6.69 -21.36
N PRO A 63 -5.22 6.44 -22.68
CA PRO A 63 -5.60 7.48 -23.62
C PRO A 63 -7.09 7.76 -23.44
N SER A 64 -7.41 8.80 -22.67
CA SER A 64 -8.75 9.39 -22.69
C SER A 64 -8.62 10.90 -22.69
N THR A 65 -7.93 11.39 -23.72
CA THR A 65 -8.34 12.64 -24.34
C THR A 65 -9.56 12.32 -25.19
N PRO A 66 -10.78 12.79 -24.87
CA PRO A 66 -11.74 13.06 -25.91
C PRO A 66 -11.30 14.36 -26.58
N GLU A 67 -10.29 14.27 -27.45
CA GLU A 67 -9.99 15.36 -28.38
C GLU A 67 -10.92 15.21 -29.59
N LYS A 68 -11.70 16.28 -29.83
CA LYS A 68 -12.50 16.59 -31.03
C LYS A 68 -13.71 15.70 -31.35
N GLU A 69 -14.89 16.25 -31.08
CA GLU A 69 -15.94 16.29 -32.09
C GLU A 69 -16.18 17.76 -32.48
N VAL A 70 -15.54 18.16 -33.58
CA VAL A 70 -15.88 19.36 -34.35
C VAL A 70 -16.87 18.90 -35.41
N GLY A 71 -18.08 19.46 -35.37
CA GLY A 71 -19.16 19.30 -36.35
C GLY A 71 -20.50 19.52 -35.65
N ASN A 72 -21.49 20.22 -36.17
CA ASN A 72 -21.72 20.82 -37.47
C ASN A 72 -23.03 21.64 -37.38
N ALA A 73 -23.26 22.51 -38.37
CA ALA A 73 -24.48 23.30 -38.69
C ALA A 73 -24.58 24.72 -38.12
#